data_AF-A0A2M7EEF3-F1
#
_entry.id   AF-A0A2M7EEF3-F1
#
_cell.length_a   1.000
_cell.length_b   1.000
_cell.length_c   1.000
_cell.angle_alpha   90.00
_cell.angle_beta   90.00
_cell.angle_gamma   90.00
#
_symmetry.space_group_name_H-M   'P 1'
#
loop_
_entity.id
_entity.type
_entity.pdbx_description
1 polymer ?
#
loop_
_entity_poly.entity_id
_entity_poly.type
_entity_poly.pdbx_seq_one_letter_code
_entity_poly.pdbx_strand_id
1 'polypeptide(L)'
;MKEFTTEVVNTDVLILGGGMGGCGAVVEASYWAKAAGLDVTWVDKAAVDRSGPVAMGLSAINTFMGLDGKVTHDQHTPEDFVKYVTNDQMGLTRQDIVYDIARHVDSSVHNFDKWGLPIWKDEAGNYAKSGAWQVAISGESYKI
;
A
#
# COMPACT_ATOMS: atom_id res chain seq x y z
N MET A 1 23.85 -14.21 34.27
CA MET A 1 23.32 -14.09 32.90
C MET A 1 21.82 -14.31 32.97
N LYS A 2 21.02 -13.56 32.19
CA LYS A 2 19.61 -13.93 32.00
C LYS A 2 19.58 -15.25 31.22
N GLU A 3 18.83 -16.24 31.69
CA GLU A 3 18.50 -17.41 30.87
C GLU A 3 17.43 -17.01 29.87
N PHE A 4 17.71 -17.23 28.59
CA PHE A 4 16.76 -17.01 27.51
C PHE A 4 16.28 -18.37 27.01
N THR A 5 14.97 -18.51 26.86
CA THR A 5 14.34 -19.68 26.24
C THR A 5 14.31 -19.49 24.73
N THR A 6 14.58 -20.57 23.98
CA THR A 6 14.37 -20.59 22.53
C THR A 6 12.94 -21.03 22.24
N GLU A 7 12.22 -20.26 21.44
CA GLU A 7 10.93 -20.64 20.87
C GLU A 7 11.11 -20.86 19.36
N VAL A 8 10.65 -22.00 18.86
CA VAL A 8 10.74 -22.35 17.44
C VAL A 8 9.35 -22.27 16.84
N VAL A 9 9.18 -21.42 15.84
CA VAL A 9 7.94 -21.29 15.05
C VAL A 9 8.22 -21.78 13.64
N ASN A 10 7.53 -22.85 13.22
CA ASN A 10 7.59 -23.37 11.86
C ASN A 10 6.48 -22.71 11.02
N THR A 11 6.78 -22.32 9.79
CA THR A 11 5.84 -21.63 8.88
C THR A 11 6.29 -21.81 7.44
N ASP A 12 5.37 -21.66 6.48
CA ASP A 12 5.69 -21.72 5.05
C ASP A 12 6.11 -20.35 4.51
N VAL A 13 5.43 -19.29 4.97
CA VAL A 13 5.71 -17.90 4.58
C VAL A 13 5.89 -17.02 5.80
N LEU A 14 7.10 -16.51 6.00
CA LEU A 14 7.42 -15.56 7.08
C LEU A 14 7.49 -14.13 6.55
N ILE A 15 6.66 -13.25 7.10
CA ILE A 15 6.64 -11.81 6.79
C ILE A 15 7.24 -11.05 7.98
N LEU A 16 8.39 -10.41 7.73
CA LEU A 16 9.13 -9.62 8.72
C LEU A 16 8.77 -8.13 8.61
N GLY A 17 7.98 -7.63 9.55
CA GLY A 17 7.57 -6.23 9.69
C GLY A 17 6.10 -5.99 9.36
N GLY A 18 5.45 -5.18 10.19
CA GLY A 18 4.02 -4.85 10.14
C GLY A 18 3.69 -3.46 9.62
N GLY A 19 4.60 -2.86 8.85
CA GLY A 19 4.30 -1.65 8.08
C GLY A 19 3.44 -1.92 6.85
N MET A 20 3.22 -0.89 6.02
CA MET A 20 2.33 -0.97 4.84
C MET A 20 2.64 -2.11 3.88
N GLY A 21 3.92 -2.32 3.52
CA GLY A 21 4.33 -3.41 2.64
C GLY A 21 4.09 -4.79 3.26
N GLY A 22 4.36 -4.93 4.57
CA GLY A 22 4.13 -6.17 5.32
C GLY A 22 2.64 -6.49 5.45
N CYS A 23 1.81 -5.52 5.84
CA CYS A 23 0.35 -5.69 5.89
C CYS A 23 -0.22 -6.10 4.53
N GLY A 24 0.21 -5.45 3.44
CA GLY A 24 -0.22 -5.80 2.09
C GLY A 24 0.16 -7.24 1.73
N ALA A 25 1.40 -7.64 2.03
CA ALA A 25 1.86 -9.01 1.83
C ALA A 25 1.04 -10.02 2.66
N VAL A 26 0.68 -9.72 3.91
CA VAL A 26 -0.14 -10.61 4.76
C VAL A 26 -1.53 -10.79 4.17
N VAL A 27 -2.19 -9.71 3.74
CA VAL A 27 -3.54 -9.79 3.14
C VAL A 27 -3.53 -10.69 1.91
N GLU A 28 -2.60 -10.45 0.99
CA GLU A 28 -2.54 -11.19 -0.28
C GLU A 28 -2.04 -12.62 -0.07
N ALA A 29 -0.99 -12.83 0.71
CA ALA A 29 -0.46 -14.16 1.00
C ALA A 29 -1.52 -15.04 1.69
N SER A 30 -2.28 -14.48 2.64
CA SER A 30 -3.33 -15.23 3.34
C SER A 30 -4.45 -15.69 2.39
N TYR A 31 -4.78 -14.89 1.38
CA TYR A 31 -5.79 -15.26 0.38
C TYR A 31 -5.36 -16.50 -0.42
N TRP A 32 -4.13 -16.51 -0.94
CA TRP A 32 -3.60 -17.61 -1.75
C TRP A 32 -3.22 -18.83 -0.91
N ALA A 33 -2.60 -18.61 0.25
CA ALA A 33 -2.16 -19.67 1.16
C ALA A 33 -3.32 -20.55 1.64
N LYS A 34 -4.51 -19.97 1.85
CA LYS A 34 -5.70 -20.71 2.25
C LYS A 34 -6.07 -21.83 1.27
N ALA A 35 -5.96 -21.57 -0.03
CA ALA A 35 -6.25 -22.57 -1.06
C ALA A 35 -5.17 -23.65 -1.15
N ALA A 36 -3.93 -23.31 -0.79
CA ALA A 36 -2.78 -24.21 -0.80
C ALA A 36 -2.55 -24.95 0.53
N GLY A 37 -3.31 -24.61 1.58
CA GLY A 37 -3.14 -25.17 2.93
C GLY A 37 -1.81 -24.79 3.58
N LEU A 38 -1.30 -23.59 3.30
CA LEU A 38 -0.01 -23.09 3.80
C LEU A 38 -0.18 -22.16 5.00
N ASP A 39 0.80 -22.19 5.89
CA ASP A 39 0.88 -21.30 7.05
C ASP A 39 1.58 -19.98 6.70
N VAL A 40 0.96 -18.87 7.06
CA VAL A 40 1.53 -17.51 6.93
C VAL A 40 1.76 -16.95 8.32
N THR A 41 3.03 -16.67 8.66
CA THR A 41 3.40 -16.05 9.93
C THR A 41 3.85 -14.61 9.71
N TRP A 42 3.30 -13.70 10.51
CA TRP A 42 3.61 -12.29 10.50
C TRP A 42 4.24 -11.88 11.82
N VAL A 43 5.41 -11.25 11.77
CA VAL A 43 6.12 -10.76 12.95
C VAL A 43 6.39 -9.27 12.84
N ASP A 44 6.14 -8.54 13.92
CA ASP A 44 6.52 -7.14 14.05
C ASP A 44 7.23 -6.91 15.39
N LYS A 45 8.17 -5.95 15.41
CA LYS A 45 8.90 -5.59 16.63
C LYS A 45 8.12 -4.64 17.55
N ALA A 46 7.06 -4.03 17.03
CA ALA A 46 6.21 -3.09 17.73
C ALA A 46 4.76 -3.63 17.70
N ALA A 47 3.77 -2.74 17.79
CA ALA A 47 2.37 -3.09 17.64
C ALA A 47 1.87 -2.63 16.27
N VAL A 48 1.34 -3.57 15.49
CA VAL A 48 0.92 -3.39 14.08
C VAL A 48 -0.12 -2.28 13.88
N ASP A 49 -0.96 -2.08 14.90
CA ASP A 49 -1.97 -1.04 14.96
C ASP A 49 -1.38 0.34 14.63
N ARG A 50 -0.16 0.65 15.12
CA ARG A 50 0.49 1.95 14.91
C ARG A 50 1.98 1.86 14.54
N SER A 51 2.52 0.70 14.18
CA SER A 51 3.93 0.58 13.81
C SER A 51 4.25 1.16 12.43
N GLY A 52 5.53 1.53 12.24
CA GLY A 52 6.06 1.98 10.96
C GLY A 52 5.78 3.46 10.64
N PRO A 53 5.98 3.87 9.37
CA PRO A 53 5.97 5.28 8.98
C PRO A 53 4.58 5.93 8.97
N VAL A 54 3.52 5.12 9.07
CA VAL A 54 2.12 5.57 9.05
C VAL A 54 1.54 5.65 10.47
N ALA A 55 2.38 5.63 11.51
CA ALA A 55 1.95 5.69 12.91
C ALA A 55 1.00 6.87 13.22
N MET A 56 1.31 8.05 12.69
CA MET A 56 0.51 9.26 12.88
C MET A 56 -0.59 9.43 11.81
N GLY A 57 -0.71 8.49 10.88
CA GLY A 57 -1.49 8.67 9.66
C GLY A 57 -0.72 9.40 8.55
N LEU A 58 -1.41 9.69 7.43
CA LEU A 58 -0.86 10.39 6.27
C LEU A 58 -1.92 11.28 5.63
N SER A 59 -1.61 12.52 5.27
CA SER A 59 -2.62 13.43 4.69
C SER A 59 -3.01 13.12 3.24
N ALA A 60 -2.26 12.26 2.55
CA ALA A 60 -2.49 11.88 1.16
C ALA A 60 -2.02 10.45 0.87
N ILE A 61 -2.63 9.82 -0.13
CA ILE A 61 -2.06 8.65 -0.81
C ILE A 61 -1.27 9.17 -2.01
N ASN A 62 0.03 8.91 -2.04
CA ASN A 62 0.92 9.58 -2.98
C ASN A 62 1.02 8.91 -4.37
N THR A 63 0.32 7.79 -4.58
CA THR A 63 0.35 7.04 -5.83
C THR A 63 -1.05 6.54 -6.15
N PHE A 64 -1.71 7.21 -7.09
CA PHE A 64 -3.02 6.86 -7.63
C PHE A 64 -3.16 7.41 -9.05
N MET A 65 -3.40 6.53 -10.01
CA MET A 65 -3.43 6.86 -11.44
C MET A 65 -4.82 7.33 -11.87
N GLY A 66 -5.87 6.80 -11.23
CA GLY A 66 -7.26 7.07 -11.59
C GLY A 66 -7.63 6.37 -12.89
N LEU A 67 -7.18 5.12 -13.08
CA LEU A 67 -7.33 4.39 -14.36
C LEU A 67 -8.79 4.20 -14.79
N ASP A 68 -9.73 4.23 -13.85
CA ASP A 68 -11.17 4.13 -14.10
C ASP A 68 -11.84 5.47 -14.46
N GLY A 69 -11.06 6.56 -14.52
CA GLY A 69 -11.53 7.91 -14.82
C GLY A 69 -12.24 8.62 -13.68
N LYS A 70 -12.32 8.03 -12.47
CA LYS A 70 -12.99 8.63 -11.31
C LYS A 70 -12.06 9.53 -10.51
N VAL A 71 -11.46 10.51 -11.17
CA VAL A 71 -10.58 11.51 -10.55
C VAL A 71 -10.99 12.91 -10.99
N THR A 72 -10.78 13.89 -10.12
CA THR A 72 -11.13 15.29 -10.41
C THR A 72 -10.32 15.91 -11.55
N HIS A 73 -9.07 15.47 -11.73
CA HIS A 73 -8.16 15.86 -12.82
C HIS A 73 -6.99 14.85 -12.91
N ASP A 74 -6.07 15.04 -13.87
CA ASP A 74 -4.81 14.29 -13.97
C ASP A 74 -4.95 12.76 -13.86
N GLN A 75 -5.83 12.20 -14.70
CA GLN A 75 -5.82 10.77 -14.98
C GLN A 75 -4.54 10.43 -15.75
N HIS A 76 -3.85 9.38 -15.33
CA HIS A 76 -2.58 8.96 -15.92
C HIS A 76 -2.54 7.48 -16.24
N THR A 77 -1.73 7.13 -17.23
CA THR A 77 -1.42 5.74 -17.56
C THR A 77 -0.23 5.22 -16.73
N PRO A 78 -0.06 3.89 -16.58
CA PRO A 78 1.15 3.34 -15.99
C PRO A 78 2.43 3.79 -16.70
N GLU A 79 2.41 3.98 -18.02
CA GLU A 79 3.53 4.48 -18.82
C GLU A 79 3.90 5.92 -18.46
N ASP A 80 2.92 6.79 -18.20
CA ASP A 80 3.15 8.15 -17.73
C ASP A 80 3.86 8.14 -16.37
N PHE A 81 3.48 7.23 -15.48
CA PHE A 81 4.10 7.08 -14.16
C PHE A 81 5.55 6.58 -14.28
N VAL A 82 5.81 5.59 -15.15
CA VAL A 82 7.17 5.11 -15.43
C VAL A 82 8.06 6.24 -15.93
N LYS A 83 7.56 7.05 -16.87
CA LYS A 83 8.28 8.21 -17.39
C LYS A 83 8.57 9.24 -16.29
N TYR A 84 7.56 9.55 -15.46
CA TYR A 84 7.71 10.46 -14.32
C TYR A 84 8.79 9.97 -13.34
N VAL A 85 8.70 8.73 -12.86
CA VAL A 85 9.66 8.16 -11.90
C VAL A 85 11.05 8.06 -12.51
N THR A 86 11.17 7.65 -13.77
CA THR A 86 12.47 7.57 -14.46
C THR A 86 13.13 8.94 -14.53
N ASN A 87 12.37 10.00 -14.82
CA ASN A 87 12.89 11.36 -14.85
C ASN A 87 13.28 11.85 -13.44
N ASP A 88 12.46 11.56 -12.43
CA ASP A 88 12.74 11.92 -11.03
C ASP A 88 14.02 11.26 -10.51
N GLN A 89 14.29 10.03 -10.95
CA GLN A 89 15.52 9.29 -10.64
C GLN A 89 16.65 9.54 -11.65
N MET A 90 16.60 10.65 -12.39
CA MET A 90 17.64 11.11 -13.32
C MET A 90 18.03 10.05 -14.39
N GLY A 91 17.07 9.24 -14.82
CA GLY A 91 17.23 8.23 -15.87
C GLY A 91 17.51 6.81 -15.37
N LEU A 92 17.78 6.60 -14.08
CA LEU A 92 18.14 5.29 -13.51
C LEU A 92 16.97 4.69 -12.73
N THR A 93 16.19 3.81 -13.37
CA THR A 93 15.04 3.17 -12.73
C THR A 93 14.78 1.79 -13.33
N ARG A 94 14.34 0.85 -12.48
CA ARG A 94 13.77 -0.42 -12.92
C ARG A 94 12.35 -0.19 -13.43
N GLN A 95 12.24 0.24 -14.69
CA GLN A 95 10.99 0.63 -15.32
C GLN A 95 9.94 -0.50 -15.31
N ASP A 96 10.39 -1.75 -15.43
CA ASP A 96 9.55 -2.93 -15.33
C ASP A 96 8.87 -3.07 -13.96
N ILE A 97 9.59 -2.80 -12.87
CA ILE A 97 9.04 -2.84 -11.51
C ILE A 97 8.10 -1.65 -11.27
N VAL A 98 8.47 -0.46 -11.74
CA VAL A 98 7.63 0.75 -11.59
C VAL A 98 6.31 0.60 -12.34
N TYR A 99 6.35 0.06 -13.56
CA TYR A 99 5.15 -0.25 -14.33
C TYR A 99 4.26 -1.24 -13.60
N ASP A 100 4.86 -2.31 -13.05
CA ASP A 100 4.13 -3.34 -12.33
C ASP A 100 3.43 -2.82 -11.08
N ILE A 101 4.05 -1.89 -10.35
CA ILE A 101 3.41 -1.19 -9.23
C ILE A 101 2.24 -0.32 -9.74
N ALA A 102 2.48 0.48 -10.79
CA ALA A 102 1.50 1.44 -11.29
C ALA A 102 0.21 0.79 -11.78
N ARG A 103 0.29 -0.39 -12.42
CA ARG A 103 -0.89 -1.12 -12.89
C ARG A 103 -1.70 -1.81 -11.78
N HIS A 104 -1.15 -1.96 -10.57
CA HIS A 104 -1.84 -2.63 -9.45
C HIS A 104 -2.33 -1.66 -8.37
N VAL A 105 -1.61 -0.56 -8.12
CA VAL A 105 -1.81 0.27 -6.93
C VAL A 105 -3.20 0.89 -6.81
N ASP A 106 -3.87 1.23 -7.92
CA ASP A 106 -5.25 1.76 -7.88
C ASP A 106 -6.22 0.76 -7.21
N SER A 107 -6.02 -0.55 -7.41
CA SER A 107 -6.84 -1.58 -6.75
C SER A 107 -6.63 -1.58 -5.24
N SER A 108 -5.41 -1.34 -4.77
CA SER A 108 -5.12 -1.18 -3.34
C SER A 108 -5.80 0.05 -2.75
N VAL A 109 -5.81 1.17 -3.49
CA VAL A 109 -6.52 2.40 -3.06
C VAL A 109 -8.02 2.17 -2.96
N HIS A 110 -8.61 1.49 -3.95
CA HIS A 110 -10.04 1.13 -3.89
C HIS A 110 -10.36 0.17 -2.73
N ASN A 111 -9.45 -0.75 -2.40
CA ASN A 111 -9.61 -1.60 -1.23
C ASN A 111 -9.55 -0.78 0.07
N PHE A 112 -8.64 0.20 0.19
CA PHE A 112 -8.60 1.09 1.36
C PHE A 112 -9.90 1.87 1.55
N ASP A 113 -10.44 2.45 0.48
CA ASP A 113 -11.74 3.14 0.50
C ASP A 113 -12.87 2.18 0.91
N LYS A 114 -12.91 0.97 0.33
CA LYS A 114 -13.87 -0.08 0.69
C LYS A 114 -13.74 -0.52 2.15
N TRP A 115 -12.54 -0.54 2.71
CA TRP A 115 -12.29 -0.91 4.11
C TRP A 115 -12.54 0.24 5.09
N GLY A 116 -12.91 1.43 4.59
CA GLY A 116 -13.38 2.53 5.40
C GLY A 116 -12.41 3.70 5.54
N LEU A 117 -11.30 3.73 4.79
CA LEU A 117 -10.44 4.92 4.76
C LEU A 117 -11.18 6.08 4.08
N PRO A 118 -11.41 7.22 4.75
CA PRO A 118 -12.10 8.34 4.13
C PRO A 118 -11.18 9.06 3.12
N ILE A 119 -11.35 8.73 1.84
CA ILE A 119 -10.70 9.41 0.72
C ILE A 119 -11.59 10.55 0.24
N TRP A 120 -11.02 11.73 0.06
CA TRP A 120 -11.77 12.91 -0.35
C TRP A 120 -12.30 12.73 -1.77
N LYS A 121 -13.56 13.11 -1.98
CA LYS A 121 -14.27 13.01 -3.26
C LYS A 121 -15.07 14.28 -3.54
N ASP A 122 -15.31 14.58 -4.80
CA ASP A 122 -16.24 15.64 -5.22
C ASP A 122 -17.71 15.18 -5.12
N GLU A 123 -18.64 16.07 -5.47
CA GLU A 123 -20.08 15.78 -5.45
C GLU A 123 -20.49 14.64 -6.42
N ALA A 124 -19.71 14.41 -7.47
CA ALA A 124 -19.94 13.32 -8.44
C ALA A 124 -19.30 12.00 -7.99
N GLY A 125 -18.57 11.98 -6.87
CA GLY A 125 -17.90 10.80 -6.33
C GLY A 125 -16.52 10.54 -6.93
N ASN A 126 -15.94 11.48 -7.69
CA ASN A 126 -14.58 11.37 -8.20
C ASN A 126 -13.58 11.63 -7.07
N TYR A 127 -12.50 10.84 -7.00
CA TYR A 127 -11.43 11.05 -6.04
C TYR A 127 -10.75 12.40 -6.25
N ALA A 128 -10.68 13.20 -5.18
CA ALA A 128 -10.10 14.52 -5.18
C ALA A 128 -8.56 14.44 -5.18
N LYS A 129 -7.96 14.84 -6.30
CA LYS A 129 -6.52 14.84 -6.49
C LYS A 129 -5.90 16.03 -5.78
N SER A 130 -4.82 15.82 -5.03
CA SER A 130 -4.02 16.88 -4.40
C SER A 130 -2.81 17.30 -5.23
N GLY A 131 -2.53 16.54 -6.30
CA GLY A 131 -1.49 16.75 -7.30
C GLY A 131 -1.61 15.68 -8.38
N ALA A 132 -0.67 15.64 -9.33
CA ALA A 132 -0.76 14.75 -10.49
C ALA A 132 -0.88 13.25 -10.12
N TRP A 133 -0.25 12.81 -9.02
CA TRP A 133 -0.19 11.40 -8.65
C TRP A 133 -0.88 11.08 -7.32
N GLN A 134 -1.39 12.10 -6.62
CA GLN A 134 -1.81 11.99 -5.22
C GLN A 134 -3.30 12.26 -5.04
N VAL A 135 -3.93 11.56 -4.09
CA VAL A 135 -5.31 11.84 -3.61
C VAL A 135 -5.31 12.21 -2.14
N ALA A 136 -6.13 13.19 -1.79
CA ALA A 136 -6.26 13.66 -0.41
C ALA A 136 -7.08 12.68 0.45
N ILE A 137 -6.66 12.48 1.69
CA ILE A 137 -7.35 11.60 2.65
C ILE A 137 -7.44 12.25 4.02
N SER A 138 -8.42 11.83 4.82
CA SER A 138 -8.45 12.12 6.25
C SER A 138 -7.49 11.18 6.97
N GLY A 139 -6.23 11.61 7.03
CA GLY A 139 -5.07 10.76 7.26
C GLY A 139 -4.93 10.05 8.59
N GLU A 140 -5.49 10.61 9.65
CA GLU A 140 -5.50 9.98 10.98
C GLU A 140 -6.20 8.62 10.93
N SER A 141 -7.12 8.45 9.97
CA SER A 141 -7.91 7.23 9.77
C SER A 141 -7.17 6.04 9.16
N TYR A 142 -5.89 6.18 8.81
CA TYR A 142 -5.09 5.10 8.23
C TYR A 142 -4.86 3.92 9.20
N LYS A 143 -4.94 4.19 10.50
CA LYS A 143 -4.55 3.28 11.59
C LYS A 143 -5.46 3.47 12.82
N ILE A 144 -6.78 3.47 12.61
CA ILE A 144 -7.79 3.45 13.70
C ILE A 144 -7.97 2.01 14.19
#